data_AF-A0A6J3M9S8-F1
#
_entry.id   AF-A0A6J3M9S8-F1
#
_cell.length_a   1.000
_cell.length_b   1.000
_cell.length_c   1.000
_cell.angle_alpha   90.00
_cell.angle_beta   90.00
_cell.angle_gamma   90.00
#
_symmetry.space_group_name_H-M   'P 1'
#
loop_
_entity.id
_entity.type
_entity.pdbx_description
1 polymer ?
#
loop_
_entity_poly.entity_id
_entity_poly.type
_entity_poly.pdbx_seq_one_letter_code
_entity_poly.pdbx_strand_id
1 'polypeptide(L)'
;MSEDGSFFLTPLNLSCALVGLHVAVGTLAFTPATARIPRITGATIGAALCFAALFTTNRGTHEGQSFAEAMFAIAIHTFGQLALEPRPSEAPASAVTFWQKWKWAYFEGFTLRRRRQEIVPDASPAMSSVKGKRAKLSVSSSTPSKSNTTRHRSTTVQSTANRKRSKTPPLTQERPSILSSRSKEKTAAPFISRRIVSFIPNWRLYRLSKAVLQFAAFNYLRSSPLFPFLPPPSYYDFLPQAPFLLSLVRGNLSLHAVLLRIEIVGTSLIMPSLALCSAHNLSAFLFGGDVDEDAVHWPGLYGSIADAWTLGRWYSHLWHTLMRRAFTLPCRLAVRQILGENGPRTDLGRALIVIAAFGISGVMHTLTSWSPGPCANMSWYELIYHLAMGVVIILENLAVNLYTQWRMKSTGGKALSRTELRVWRVFGYLWTASWWLEVFGAGVLFPWVICRAEAAAGMRN
;
A
#
# COMPACT_ATOMS: atom_id res chain seq x y z
N MET A 1 -41.08 -1.57 2.46
CA MET A 1 -40.22 -2.75 2.70
C MET A 1 -40.77 -3.86 1.83
N SER A 2 -40.03 -4.33 0.83
CA SER A 2 -40.38 -5.59 0.16
C SER A 2 -39.81 -6.75 0.99
N GLU A 3 -40.54 -7.86 1.04
CA GLU A 3 -40.23 -9.02 1.89
C GLU A 3 -38.95 -9.76 1.47
N ASP A 4 -38.39 -9.46 0.30
CA ASP A 4 -37.29 -10.25 -0.26
C ASP A 4 -35.89 -9.86 0.23
N GLY A 5 -35.74 -8.81 1.04
CA GLY A 5 -34.45 -8.42 1.62
C GLY A 5 -33.32 -8.21 0.58
N SER A 6 -33.66 -8.10 -0.70
CA SER A 6 -32.70 -8.00 -1.79
C SER A 6 -32.19 -6.56 -1.86
N PHE A 7 -30.94 -6.41 -1.47
CA PHE A 7 -30.25 -5.13 -1.40
C PHE A 7 -29.94 -4.64 -2.81
N PHE A 8 -30.72 -3.68 -3.31
CA PHE A 8 -30.31 -2.85 -4.43
C PHE A 8 -29.74 -1.56 -3.86
N LEU A 9 -28.41 -1.39 -3.95
CA LEU A 9 -27.85 -0.05 -4.07
C LEU A 9 -28.57 0.56 -5.27
N THR A 10 -29.47 1.51 -5.04
CA THR A 10 -30.11 2.20 -6.16
C THR A 10 -28.98 2.82 -6.99
N PRO A 11 -29.03 2.72 -8.33
CA PRO A 11 -28.02 3.31 -9.21
C PRO A 11 -27.72 4.77 -8.85
N LEU A 12 -28.72 5.49 -8.31
CA LEU A 12 -28.63 6.85 -7.82
C LEU A 12 -27.64 7.03 -6.65
N ASN A 13 -27.66 6.14 -5.65
CA ASN A 13 -26.80 6.25 -4.47
C ASN A 13 -25.33 5.98 -4.81
N LEU A 14 -25.08 4.99 -5.68
CA LEU A 14 -23.75 4.72 -6.20
C LEU A 14 -23.26 5.89 -7.05
N SER A 15 -24.13 6.47 -7.88
CA SER A 15 -23.80 7.64 -8.71
C SER A 15 -23.43 8.85 -7.86
N CYS A 16 -24.16 9.16 -6.78
CA CYS A 16 -23.82 10.28 -5.89
C CYS A 16 -22.48 10.09 -5.16
N ALA A 17 -22.19 8.87 -4.68
CA ALA A 17 -20.90 8.58 -4.05
C ALA A 17 -19.74 8.65 -5.06
N LEU A 18 -19.96 8.16 -6.28
CA LEU A 18 -18.99 8.26 -7.38
C LEU A 18 -18.80 9.72 -7.83
N VAL A 19 -19.84 10.56 -7.80
CA VAL A 19 -19.73 12.00 -8.08
C VAL A 19 -18.85 12.68 -7.04
N GLY A 20 -19.05 12.43 -5.74
CA GLY A 20 -18.17 12.99 -4.71
C GLY A 20 -16.71 12.56 -4.85
N LEU A 21 -16.49 11.29 -5.22
CA LEU A 21 -15.16 10.76 -5.55
C LEU A 21 -14.58 11.40 -6.81
N HIS A 22 -15.37 11.58 -7.87
CA HIS A 22 -14.96 12.24 -9.11
C HIS A 22 -14.68 13.73 -8.92
N VAL A 23 -15.40 14.42 -8.04
CA VAL A 23 -15.11 15.81 -7.66
C VAL A 23 -13.77 15.87 -6.91
N ALA A 24 -13.53 14.97 -5.96
CA ALA A 24 -12.27 14.90 -5.24
C ALA A 24 -11.09 14.59 -6.19
N VAL A 25 -11.23 13.55 -7.03
CA VAL A 25 -10.21 13.14 -8.01
C VAL A 25 -10.00 14.22 -9.08
N GLY A 26 -11.07 14.79 -9.61
CA GLY A 26 -11.03 15.86 -10.60
C GLY A 26 -10.35 17.11 -10.05
N THR A 27 -10.68 17.51 -8.81
CA THR A 27 -9.99 18.64 -8.20
C THR A 27 -8.52 18.31 -7.92
N LEU A 28 -8.18 17.08 -7.54
CA LEU A 28 -6.78 16.69 -7.37
C LEU A 28 -5.99 16.64 -8.68
N ALA A 29 -6.63 16.25 -9.79
CA ALA A 29 -6.00 16.08 -11.10
C ALA A 29 -5.88 17.39 -11.91
N PHE A 30 -6.87 18.28 -11.80
CA PHE A 30 -6.96 19.50 -12.63
C PHE A 30 -6.55 20.78 -11.90
N THR A 31 -6.38 20.72 -10.58
CA THR A 31 -5.90 21.90 -9.84
C THR A 31 -4.38 21.87 -9.80
N PRO A 32 -3.70 22.96 -10.20
CA PRO A 32 -2.24 23.02 -10.19
C PRO A 32 -1.68 22.64 -8.83
N ALA A 33 -0.55 21.92 -8.80
CA ALA A 33 0.09 21.51 -7.55
C ALA A 33 0.44 22.71 -6.63
N THR A 34 0.59 23.90 -7.20
CA THR A 34 0.81 25.16 -6.48
C THR A 34 -0.43 25.66 -5.73
N ALA A 35 -1.63 25.21 -6.10
CA ALA A 35 -2.91 25.63 -5.53
C ALA A 35 -3.37 24.65 -4.44
N ARG A 36 -2.58 24.56 -3.36
CA ARG A 36 -2.80 23.64 -2.23
C ARG A 36 -4.16 23.84 -1.55
N ILE A 37 -4.56 25.08 -1.29
CA ILE A 37 -5.85 25.38 -0.64
C ILE A 37 -7.00 24.85 -1.51
N PRO A 38 -7.11 25.16 -2.81
CA PRO A 38 -8.08 24.53 -3.70
C PRO A 38 -8.06 23.00 -3.74
N ARG A 39 -6.88 22.35 -3.73
CA ARG A 39 -6.78 20.87 -3.67
C ARG A 39 -7.33 20.30 -2.37
N ILE A 40 -6.96 20.91 -1.24
CA ILE A 40 -7.47 20.52 0.09
C ILE A 40 -8.97 20.77 0.16
N THR A 41 -9.44 21.95 -0.28
CA THR A 41 -10.85 22.32 -0.27
C THR A 41 -11.67 21.39 -1.17
N GLY A 42 -11.20 21.06 -2.37
CA GLY A 42 -11.88 20.11 -3.26
C GLY A 42 -11.90 18.69 -2.74
N ALA A 43 -10.80 18.21 -2.16
CA ALA A 43 -10.76 16.91 -1.50
C ALA A 43 -11.71 16.86 -0.29
N THR A 44 -11.76 17.95 0.50
CA THR A 44 -12.63 18.07 1.67
C THR A 44 -14.11 18.18 1.27
N ILE A 45 -14.43 18.95 0.23
CA ILE A 45 -15.79 19.06 -0.33
C ILE A 45 -16.23 17.72 -0.93
N GLY A 46 -15.37 17.07 -1.73
CA GLY A 46 -15.67 15.75 -2.28
C GLY A 46 -15.92 14.71 -1.18
N ALA A 47 -15.09 14.72 -0.13
CA ALA A 47 -15.29 13.88 1.05
C ALA A 47 -16.59 14.21 1.79
N ALA A 48 -16.91 15.48 2.01
CA ALA A 48 -18.13 15.94 2.66
C ALA A 48 -19.39 15.61 1.84
N LEU A 49 -19.31 15.67 0.50
CA LEU A 49 -20.39 15.27 -0.40
C LEU A 49 -20.60 13.76 -0.41
N CYS A 50 -19.51 12.97 -0.41
CA CYS A 50 -19.60 11.53 -0.16
C CYS A 50 -20.24 11.26 1.21
N PHE A 51 -19.86 12.00 2.25
CA PHE A 51 -20.40 11.86 3.59
C PHE A 51 -21.90 12.18 3.64
N ALA A 52 -22.32 13.31 3.07
CA ALA A 52 -23.71 13.73 3.00
C ALA A 52 -24.56 12.74 2.22
N ALA A 53 -24.10 12.27 1.05
CA ALA A 53 -24.81 11.28 0.25
C ALA A 53 -24.97 9.93 0.98
N LEU A 54 -23.98 9.52 1.77
CA LEU A 54 -24.00 8.23 2.45
C LEU A 54 -24.77 8.24 3.78
N PHE A 55 -24.67 9.31 4.55
CA PHE A 55 -25.41 9.47 5.81
C PHE A 55 -26.90 9.75 5.61
N THR A 56 -27.29 10.34 4.48
CA THR A 56 -28.71 10.62 4.19
C THR A 56 -29.46 9.42 3.62
N THR A 57 -28.76 8.48 2.96
CA THR A 57 -29.42 7.42 2.18
C THR A 57 -29.48 6.05 2.87
N ASN A 58 -28.69 5.79 3.93
CA ASN A 58 -28.52 4.41 4.40
C ASN A 58 -28.28 4.21 5.90
N ARG A 59 -28.89 5.03 6.76
CA ARG A 59 -28.81 4.88 8.24
C ARG A 59 -29.30 3.53 8.78
N GLY A 60 -30.07 2.77 8.01
CA GLY A 60 -30.73 1.55 8.49
C GLY A 60 -29.91 0.26 8.35
N THR A 61 -28.79 0.25 7.63
CA THR A 61 -28.09 -1.02 7.30
C THR A 61 -26.62 -0.99 7.67
N HIS A 62 -26.16 -2.09 8.29
CA HIS A 62 -24.76 -2.28 8.70
C HIS A 62 -23.76 -2.12 7.54
N GLU A 63 -24.17 -2.46 6.31
CA GLU A 63 -23.34 -2.29 5.10
C GLU A 63 -23.21 -0.83 4.66
N GLY A 64 -24.30 -0.04 4.75
CA GLY A 64 -24.27 1.39 4.45
C GLY A 64 -23.34 2.16 5.39
N GLN A 65 -23.40 1.85 6.68
CA GLN A 65 -22.50 2.41 7.68
C GLN A 65 -21.03 2.04 7.42
N SER A 66 -20.78 0.76 7.12
CA SER A 66 -19.42 0.27 6.78
C SER A 66 -18.83 0.98 5.56
N PHE A 67 -19.66 1.33 4.57
CA PHE A 67 -19.22 2.06 3.38
C PHE A 67 -18.97 3.55 3.66
N ALA A 68 -19.79 4.20 4.49
CA ALA A 68 -19.55 5.57 4.92
C ALA A 68 -18.24 5.71 5.72
N GLU A 69 -18.01 4.81 6.68
CA GLU A 69 -16.76 4.73 7.45
C GLU A 69 -15.54 4.53 6.54
N ALA A 70 -15.71 3.68 5.52
CA ALA A 70 -14.71 3.42 4.49
C ALA A 70 -14.34 4.67 3.68
N MET A 71 -15.33 5.37 3.12
CA MET A 71 -15.12 6.59 2.35
C MET A 71 -14.54 7.71 3.21
N PHE A 72 -15.01 7.83 4.44
CA PHE A 72 -14.49 8.77 5.42
C PHE A 72 -13.01 8.51 5.71
N ALA A 73 -12.63 7.25 5.86
CA ALA A 73 -11.25 6.92 6.15
C ALA A 73 -10.35 7.07 4.90
N ILE A 74 -10.88 6.94 3.67
CA ILE A 74 -10.18 7.30 2.42
C ILE A 74 -9.93 8.81 2.40
N ALA A 75 -10.93 9.61 2.81
CA ALA A 75 -10.79 11.06 2.90
C ALA A 75 -9.75 11.46 3.95
N ILE A 76 -9.78 10.88 5.15
CA ILE A 76 -8.73 11.07 6.17
C ILE A 76 -7.38 10.69 5.60
N HIS A 77 -7.29 9.57 4.91
CA HIS A 77 -6.02 9.11 4.37
C HIS A 77 -5.47 10.08 3.34
N THR A 78 -6.31 10.51 2.40
CA THR A 78 -5.98 11.49 1.36
C THR A 78 -5.59 12.83 1.98
N PHE A 79 -6.38 13.33 2.95
CA PHE A 79 -6.08 14.56 3.67
C PHE A 79 -4.78 14.46 4.45
N GLY A 80 -4.55 13.34 5.16
CA GLY A 80 -3.31 13.06 5.86
C GLY A 80 -2.12 13.12 4.92
N GLN A 81 -2.20 12.50 3.74
CA GLN A 81 -1.14 12.58 2.73
C GLN A 81 -0.93 14.01 2.22
N LEU A 82 -1.99 14.78 1.96
CA LEU A 82 -1.90 16.19 1.54
C LEU A 82 -1.41 17.12 2.66
N ALA A 83 -1.62 16.75 3.92
CA ALA A 83 -1.09 17.47 5.08
C ALA A 83 0.40 17.21 5.26
N LEU A 84 0.86 15.99 4.94
CA LEU A 84 2.28 15.62 4.86
C LEU A 84 3.00 16.34 3.70
N GLU A 85 2.28 16.71 2.64
CA GLU A 85 2.81 17.50 1.53
C GLU A 85 3.02 18.97 1.96
N PRO A 86 4.22 19.55 1.90
CA PRO A 86 4.51 20.88 2.43
C PRO A 86 4.34 22.00 1.40
N ARG A 87 4.52 23.23 1.85
CA ARG A 87 4.33 24.44 1.03
C ARG A 87 5.55 24.67 0.12
N PRO A 88 5.36 24.93 -1.18
CA PRO A 88 6.46 25.14 -2.14
C PRO A 88 7.41 26.31 -1.82
N SER A 89 7.01 27.24 -0.95
CA SER A 89 7.70 28.52 -0.72
C SER A 89 8.60 28.57 0.52
N GLU A 90 8.67 27.51 1.32
CA GLU A 90 9.35 27.49 2.62
C GLU A 90 10.44 26.41 2.69
N ALA A 91 11.39 26.41 1.75
CA ALA A 91 12.66 25.74 2.02
C ALA A 91 13.43 26.65 3.00
N PRO A 92 13.61 26.27 4.29
CA PRO A 92 14.39 27.10 5.18
C PRO A 92 15.81 27.15 4.65
N ALA A 93 16.30 28.35 4.32
CA ALA A 93 17.72 28.59 4.05
C ALA A 93 18.62 28.09 5.20
N SER A 94 18.04 27.87 6.38
CA SER A 94 18.64 27.32 7.60
C SER A 94 18.57 25.79 7.75
N ALA A 95 18.24 25.00 6.73
CA ALA A 95 18.43 23.54 6.80
C ALA A 95 19.94 23.22 6.84
N VAL A 96 20.49 23.12 8.05
CA VAL A 96 21.94 23.05 8.31
C VAL A 96 22.50 21.67 7.96
N THR A 97 21.70 20.60 8.07
CA THR A 97 22.19 19.23 7.87
C THR A 97 21.61 18.56 6.62
N PHE A 98 22.38 17.66 6.02
CA PHE A 98 21.90 16.83 4.91
C PHE A 98 20.68 15.99 5.33
N TRP A 99 20.59 15.52 6.58
CA TRP A 99 19.40 14.81 7.06
C TRP A 99 18.14 15.66 7.04
N GLN A 100 18.25 16.94 7.41
CA GLN A 100 17.14 17.88 7.25
C GLN A 100 16.81 18.07 5.77
N LYS A 101 17.80 18.20 4.89
CA LYS A 101 17.59 18.32 3.44
C LYS A 101 17.06 17.04 2.79
N TRP A 102 17.41 15.86 3.28
CA TRP A 102 16.96 14.56 2.79
C TRP A 102 15.55 14.26 3.28
N LYS A 103 15.25 14.50 4.57
CA LYS A 103 13.88 14.46 5.07
C LYS A 103 13.02 15.52 4.37
N TRP A 104 13.60 16.67 4.05
CA TRP A 104 13.00 17.69 3.20
C TRP A 104 12.83 17.23 1.74
N ALA A 105 13.74 16.46 1.15
CA ALA A 105 13.55 15.91 -0.20
C ALA A 105 12.52 14.76 -0.21
N TYR A 106 12.53 13.92 0.83
CA TYR A 106 11.68 12.74 1.03
C TYR A 106 10.24 13.12 1.34
N PHE A 107 10.02 14.14 2.17
CA PHE A 107 8.68 14.62 2.53
C PHE A 107 8.31 15.96 1.88
N GLU A 108 9.25 16.77 1.37
CA GLU A 108 9.06 18.22 1.12
C GLU A 108 9.43 18.86 -0.25
N GLY A 109 9.36 18.12 -1.36
CA GLY A 109 9.82 18.60 -2.70
C GLY A 109 9.46 20.05 -3.17
N PHE A 110 10.53 20.79 -3.57
CA PHE A 110 10.70 22.03 -4.37
C PHE A 110 10.05 23.35 -3.88
N THR A 111 10.80 24.45 -3.67
CA THR A 111 11.51 25.24 -4.72
C THR A 111 12.93 25.71 -4.35
N LEU A 112 13.91 25.53 -5.25
CA LEU A 112 15.05 26.44 -5.36
C LEU A 112 15.04 27.11 -6.74
N ARG A 113 14.79 28.41 -6.68
CA ARG A 113 14.76 29.35 -7.78
C ARG A 113 16.17 29.45 -8.38
N ARG A 114 16.23 29.29 -9.70
CA ARG A 114 17.22 29.81 -10.65
C ARG A 114 17.85 31.12 -10.13
N ARG A 115 18.98 31.04 -9.44
CA ARG A 115 19.91 32.17 -9.19
C ARG A 115 21.33 31.64 -9.25
N ARG A 116 21.84 31.49 -10.47
CA ARG A 116 23.24 31.74 -10.88
C ARG A 116 23.40 31.38 -12.36
N GLN A 117 23.00 32.30 -13.21
CA GLN A 117 23.64 32.54 -14.52
C GLN A 117 23.58 34.03 -14.86
N GLU A 118 23.69 34.89 -13.85
CA GLU A 118 24.08 36.28 -14.07
C GLU A 118 25.35 36.52 -13.27
N ILE A 119 26.30 37.16 -13.95
CA ILE A 119 27.69 37.46 -13.57
C ILE A 119 28.70 36.35 -13.89
N VAL A 120 28.95 36.15 -15.20
CA VAL A 120 30.30 36.33 -15.76
C VAL A 120 30.16 37.21 -17.01
N PRO A 121 30.51 38.51 -16.97
CA PRO A 121 30.89 39.21 -18.18
C PRO A 121 32.33 38.82 -18.57
N ASP A 122 32.56 38.79 -19.88
CA ASP A 122 33.86 38.72 -20.58
C ASP A 122 34.66 37.40 -20.55
N ALA A 123 34.62 36.71 -21.70
CA ALA A 123 35.80 36.64 -22.57
C ALA A 123 35.40 36.08 -23.94
N SER A 124 35.62 36.88 -24.99
CA SER A 124 35.69 36.38 -26.37
C SER A 124 36.68 35.23 -26.49
N PRO A 125 36.43 34.29 -27.42
CA PRO A 125 37.53 33.74 -28.19
C PRO A 125 37.29 33.93 -29.68
N ALA A 126 38.33 34.47 -30.32
CA ALA A 126 38.48 34.60 -31.75
C ALA A 126 38.17 33.27 -32.46
N MET A 127 37.33 33.34 -33.49
CA MET A 127 37.20 32.31 -34.50
C MET A 127 38.52 32.19 -35.26
N SER A 128 39.28 31.12 -35.01
CA SER A 128 40.26 30.61 -35.97
C SER A 128 39.72 29.33 -36.59
N SER A 129 39.47 29.43 -37.89
CA SER A 129 39.08 28.37 -38.80
C SER A 129 40.16 27.29 -38.87
N VAL A 130 39.87 26.09 -38.39
CA VAL A 130 40.65 24.88 -38.71
C VAL A 130 39.71 23.84 -39.32
N LYS A 131 39.77 23.75 -40.66
CA LYS A 131 39.20 22.65 -41.46
C LYS A 131 40.00 21.37 -41.18
N GLY A 132 39.37 20.38 -40.57
CA GLY A 132 39.96 19.08 -40.27
C GLY A 132 39.08 17.91 -40.73
N LYS A 133 39.52 17.27 -41.81
CA LYS A 133 39.06 16.06 -42.52
C LYS A 133 38.18 15.06 -41.74
N ARG A 134 37.02 14.75 -42.34
CA ARG A 134 36.09 13.67 -41.99
C ARG A 134 36.50 12.37 -42.69
N ALA A 135 37.05 11.40 -41.96
CA ALA A 135 37.30 10.05 -42.48
C ALA A 135 36.00 9.22 -42.41
N LYS A 136 35.54 8.74 -43.57
CA LYS A 136 34.49 7.73 -43.72
C LYS A 136 35.09 6.37 -43.36
N LEU A 137 34.54 5.70 -42.34
CA LEU A 137 34.71 4.26 -42.15
C LEU A 137 33.35 3.59 -42.39
N SER A 138 33.29 2.90 -43.52
CA SER A 138 32.26 1.97 -43.93
C SER A 138 32.42 0.67 -43.13
N VAL A 139 31.38 0.25 -42.43
CA VAL A 139 31.29 -1.12 -41.88
C VAL A 139 30.13 -1.83 -42.54
N SER A 140 30.49 -2.91 -43.24
CA SER A 140 29.65 -3.83 -43.98
C SER A 140 28.79 -4.69 -43.05
N SER A 141 27.48 -4.72 -43.27
CA SER A 141 26.57 -5.70 -42.69
C SER A 141 26.45 -6.91 -43.60
N SER A 142 27.07 -8.03 -43.23
CA SER A 142 26.82 -9.35 -43.82
C SER A 142 25.75 -10.09 -43.02
N THR A 143 24.63 -10.38 -43.67
CA THR A 143 23.63 -11.37 -43.27
C THR A 143 24.21 -12.79 -43.36
N PRO A 144 23.66 -13.74 -42.58
CA PRO A 144 23.17 -14.93 -43.26
C PRO A 144 21.81 -15.42 -42.77
N SER A 145 21.01 -15.74 -43.80
CA SER A 145 19.89 -16.67 -43.88
C SER A 145 20.15 -18.02 -43.20
N LYS A 146 19.10 -18.58 -42.57
CA LYS A 146 18.73 -20.01 -42.42
C LYS A 146 17.64 -20.11 -41.35
N SER A 147 16.66 -21.01 -41.33
CA SER A 147 16.00 -21.88 -42.31
C SER A 147 14.90 -22.58 -41.51
N ASN A 148 13.74 -22.79 -42.11
CA ASN A 148 12.58 -23.48 -41.54
C ASN A 148 12.90 -24.84 -40.90
N THR A 149 12.24 -25.19 -39.80
CA THR A 149 11.85 -26.59 -39.56
C THR A 149 10.54 -26.67 -38.78
N THR A 150 9.47 -26.88 -39.53
CA THR A 150 8.14 -27.28 -39.08
C THR A 150 8.22 -28.72 -38.56
N ARG A 151 7.75 -29.00 -37.34
CA ARG A 151 7.58 -30.37 -36.85
C ARG A 151 6.13 -30.61 -36.45
N HIS A 152 5.37 -31.17 -37.38
CA HIS A 152 4.12 -31.87 -37.11
C HIS A 152 4.42 -33.14 -36.32
N ARG A 153 3.68 -33.38 -35.23
CA ARG A 153 3.60 -34.70 -34.59
C ARG A 153 2.13 -35.10 -34.50
N SER A 154 1.72 -35.89 -35.48
CA SER A 154 0.49 -36.69 -35.43
C SER A 154 0.77 -37.94 -34.59
N THR A 155 -0.11 -38.25 -33.65
CA THR A 155 -0.20 -39.57 -33.01
C THR A 155 -1.65 -40.02 -33.08
N THR A 156 -1.87 -41.04 -33.90
CA THR A 156 -3.09 -41.84 -34.01
C THR A 156 -2.79 -43.23 -33.45
N VAL A 157 -3.84 -43.96 -33.09
CA VAL A 157 -3.90 -45.41 -32.76
C VAL A 157 -3.54 -45.67 -31.27
N GLN A 158 -4.36 -46.34 -30.44
CA GLN A 158 -5.15 -47.55 -30.68
C GLN A 158 -6.28 -47.70 -29.66
N SER A 159 -7.46 -48.09 -30.17
CA SER A 159 -8.55 -48.71 -29.44
C SER A 159 -8.15 -50.13 -29.03
N THR A 160 -8.35 -50.48 -27.75
CA THR A 160 -8.65 -51.88 -27.36
C THR A 160 -9.65 -51.88 -26.20
N ALA A 161 -10.78 -52.50 -26.48
CA ALA A 161 -11.81 -52.86 -25.52
C ALA A 161 -11.37 -54.10 -24.72
N ASN A 162 -11.53 -54.08 -23.39
CA ASN A 162 -11.96 -55.27 -22.65
C ASN A 162 -12.39 -54.96 -21.21
N ARG A 163 -13.70 -55.07 -20.99
CA ARG A 163 -14.33 -55.95 -19.99
C ARG A 163 -13.65 -56.08 -18.61
N LYS A 164 -14.26 -55.50 -17.58
CA LYS A 164 -14.83 -56.26 -16.43
C LYS A 164 -15.67 -55.36 -15.52
N ARG A 165 -16.91 -55.79 -15.34
CA ARG A 165 -17.96 -55.24 -14.49
C ARG A 165 -17.62 -55.59 -13.04
N SER A 166 -17.07 -54.66 -12.26
CA SER A 166 -17.01 -54.78 -10.79
C SER A 166 -18.13 -53.97 -10.17
N LYS A 167 -19.02 -54.64 -9.43
CA LYS A 167 -20.00 -54.01 -8.55
C LYS A 167 -19.24 -53.34 -7.41
N THR A 168 -19.19 -52.01 -7.40
CA THR A 168 -18.74 -51.20 -6.27
C THR A 168 -19.98 -50.70 -5.52
N PRO A 169 -20.06 -50.81 -4.18
CA PRO A 169 -21.16 -50.26 -3.40
C PRO A 169 -21.11 -48.73 -3.37
N PRO A 170 -22.23 -48.04 -3.10
CA PRO A 170 -22.25 -46.59 -3.02
C PRO A 170 -21.54 -46.15 -1.75
N LEU A 171 -20.25 -45.85 -1.85
CA LEU A 171 -19.53 -45.05 -0.87
C LEU A 171 -19.84 -43.59 -1.16
N THR A 172 -20.97 -43.11 -0.64
CA THR A 172 -21.20 -41.69 -0.32
C THR A 172 -20.23 -41.33 0.81
N GLN A 173 -18.95 -41.22 0.47
CA GLN A 173 -17.94 -40.71 1.37
C GLN A 173 -18.10 -39.19 1.38
N GLU A 174 -18.95 -38.69 2.29
CA GLU A 174 -18.96 -37.29 2.69
C GLU A 174 -17.52 -36.90 2.98
N ARG A 175 -16.98 -36.03 2.12
CA ARG A 175 -15.68 -35.40 2.33
C ARG A 175 -15.82 -34.61 3.63
N PRO A 176 -15.13 -34.95 4.73
CA PRO A 176 -15.23 -34.16 5.94
C PRO A 176 -14.69 -32.78 5.60
N SER A 177 -15.57 -31.79 5.63
CA SER A 177 -15.27 -30.38 5.42
C SER A 177 -14.47 -29.86 6.62
N ILE A 178 -13.21 -30.29 6.72
CA ILE A 178 -12.23 -29.93 7.78
C ILE A 178 -11.89 -28.42 7.77
N LEU A 179 -12.52 -27.62 6.91
CA LEU A 179 -12.42 -26.15 6.92
C LEU A 179 -13.75 -25.44 7.25
N SER A 180 -14.75 -26.15 7.76
CA SER A 180 -15.96 -25.58 8.36
C SER A 180 -15.89 -25.52 9.89
N SER A 181 -14.70 -25.34 10.47
CA SER A 181 -14.63 -24.56 11.71
C SER A 181 -14.83 -23.09 11.33
N ARG A 182 -16.04 -22.77 10.87
CA ARG A 182 -16.60 -21.44 11.04
C ARG A 182 -16.71 -21.31 12.55
N SER A 183 -15.58 -21.01 13.20
CA SER A 183 -15.59 -20.42 14.51
C SER A 183 -16.66 -19.36 14.38
N LYS A 184 -17.66 -19.41 15.26
CA LYS A 184 -18.34 -18.19 15.63
C LYS A 184 -17.19 -17.28 16.05
N GLU A 185 -16.69 -16.52 15.08
CA GLU A 185 -15.87 -15.35 15.27
C GLU A 185 -16.87 -14.42 15.93
N LYS A 186 -17.16 -14.71 17.20
CA LYS A 186 -17.38 -13.69 18.20
C LYS A 186 -16.17 -12.83 17.95
N THR A 187 -16.37 -11.77 17.19
CA THR A 187 -15.55 -10.58 17.21
C THR A 187 -15.49 -10.25 18.69
N ALA A 188 -14.57 -10.90 19.39
CA ALA A 188 -14.09 -10.51 20.67
C ALA A 188 -13.38 -9.21 20.35
N ALA A 189 -14.18 -8.15 20.19
CA ALA A 189 -13.76 -6.81 20.51
C ALA A 189 -12.97 -7.03 21.80
N PRO A 190 -11.65 -6.79 21.76
CA PRO A 190 -10.71 -7.32 22.73
C PRO A 190 -11.33 -7.12 24.10
N PHE A 191 -11.54 -8.19 24.86
CA PHE A 191 -12.32 -8.17 26.11
C PHE A 191 -11.78 -7.12 27.11
N ILE A 192 -10.52 -6.72 26.89
CA ILE A 192 -9.78 -5.64 27.53
C ILE A 192 -10.38 -4.23 27.27
N SER A 193 -11.07 -4.01 26.15
CA SER A 193 -11.67 -2.73 25.76
C SER A 193 -12.82 -2.33 26.69
N ARG A 194 -13.85 -3.19 26.87
CA ARG A 194 -15.05 -2.80 27.64
C ARG A 194 -14.72 -2.46 29.09
N ARG A 195 -13.78 -3.20 29.71
CA ARG A 195 -13.42 -2.99 31.11
C ARG A 195 -12.53 -1.77 31.32
N ILE A 196 -11.77 -1.32 30.32
CA ILE A 196 -10.95 -0.11 30.41
C ILE A 196 -11.76 1.13 30.04
N VAL A 197 -12.67 1.02 29.06
CA VAL A 197 -13.53 2.13 28.62
C VAL A 197 -14.41 2.65 29.76
N SER A 198 -14.91 1.77 30.63
CA SER A 198 -15.69 2.18 31.81
C SER A 198 -14.87 2.98 32.85
N PHE A 199 -13.53 2.96 32.79
CA PHE A 199 -12.66 3.73 33.68
C PHE A 199 -12.18 5.05 33.07
N ILE A 200 -12.53 5.35 31.82
CA ILE A 200 -12.16 6.63 31.19
C ILE A 200 -13.39 7.55 31.31
N PRO A 201 -13.49 8.40 32.35
CA PRO A 201 -14.66 9.23 32.59
C PRO A 201 -14.95 10.23 31.47
N ASN A 202 -14.01 10.41 30.52
CA ASN A 202 -14.22 11.24 29.34
C ASN A 202 -13.49 10.67 28.11
N TRP A 203 -14.19 9.83 27.34
CA TRP A 203 -13.66 9.20 26.13
C TRP A 203 -13.20 10.22 25.07
N ARG A 204 -13.88 11.37 24.97
CA ARG A 204 -13.52 12.46 24.05
C ARG A 204 -12.17 13.03 24.43
N LEU A 205 -11.96 13.32 25.71
CA LEU A 205 -10.68 13.80 26.20
C LEU A 205 -9.55 12.80 25.92
N TYR A 206 -9.82 11.50 26.07
CA TYR A 206 -8.86 10.45 25.72
C TYR A 206 -8.49 10.46 24.22
N ARG A 207 -9.47 10.58 23.32
CA ARG A 207 -9.21 10.66 21.87
C ARG A 207 -8.45 11.92 21.50
N LEU A 208 -8.83 13.08 22.04
CA LEU A 208 -8.12 14.33 21.84
C LEU A 208 -6.67 14.23 22.33
N SER A 209 -6.46 13.71 23.54
CA SER A 209 -5.12 13.52 24.12
C SER A 209 -4.26 12.61 23.24
N LYS A 210 -4.83 11.50 22.74
CA LYS A 210 -4.14 10.62 21.78
C LYS A 210 -3.79 11.34 20.49
N ALA A 211 -4.71 12.11 19.92
CA ALA A 211 -4.46 12.86 18.70
C ALA A 211 -3.29 13.84 18.89
N VAL A 212 -3.31 14.62 19.98
CA VAL A 212 -2.25 15.58 20.30
C VAL A 212 -0.90 14.88 20.51
N LEU A 213 -0.85 13.81 21.30
CA LEU A 213 0.39 13.07 21.55
C LEU A 213 0.96 12.44 20.27
N GLN A 214 0.09 11.88 19.42
CA GLN A 214 0.51 11.29 18.15
C GLN A 214 0.99 12.36 17.16
N PHE A 215 0.32 13.51 17.10
CA PHE A 215 0.76 14.65 16.31
C PHE A 215 2.10 15.21 16.80
N ALA A 216 2.28 15.34 18.11
CA ALA A 216 3.54 15.78 18.70
C ALA A 216 4.68 14.78 18.40
N ALA A 217 4.43 13.48 18.58
CA ALA A 217 5.39 12.43 18.23
C ALA A 217 5.73 12.44 16.73
N PHE A 218 4.74 12.64 15.86
CA PHE A 218 4.95 12.79 14.42
C PHE A 218 5.88 13.98 14.13
N ASN A 219 5.62 15.16 14.70
CA ASN A 219 6.46 16.35 14.51
C ASN A 219 7.88 16.16 15.06
N TYR A 220 8.02 15.47 16.19
CA TYR A 220 9.32 15.12 16.76
C TYR A 220 10.14 14.19 15.86
N LEU A 221 9.52 13.11 15.35
CA LEU A 221 10.19 12.18 14.43
C LEU A 221 10.45 12.81 13.05
N ARG A 222 9.62 13.79 12.66
CA ARG A 222 9.85 14.61 11.47
C ARG A 222 11.13 15.43 11.60
N SER A 223 11.38 16.04 12.77
CA SER A 223 12.57 16.85 13.02
C SER A 223 13.82 16.06 13.40
N SER A 224 13.68 14.84 13.94
CA SER A 224 14.78 14.07 14.54
C SER A 224 14.94 12.68 13.88
N PRO A 225 16.13 12.22 13.48
CA PRO A 225 16.33 10.85 12.99
C PRO A 225 15.96 9.83 14.08
N LEU A 226 15.50 8.63 13.71
CA LEU A 226 15.36 7.53 14.70
C LEU A 226 16.75 7.15 15.23
N PHE A 227 17.77 7.18 14.36
CA PHE A 227 19.17 6.98 14.72
C PHE A 227 19.99 8.26 14.50
N PRO A 228 20.09 9.16 15.50
CA PRO A 228 20.78 10.43 15.34
C PRO A 228 22.29 10.29 15.11
N PHE A 229 22.86 9.13 15.39
CA PHE A 229 24.27 8.82 15.18
C PHE A 229 24.58 8.31 13.76
N LEU A 230 23.57 8.01 12.93
CA LEU A 230 23.83 7.62 11.56
C LEU A 230 24.32 8.82 10.74
N PRO A 231 25.42 8.66 9.97
CA PRO A 231 25.81 9.71 9.05
C PRO A 231 24.67 9.93 8.03
N PRO A 232 24.54 11.16 7.51
CA PRO A 232 23.53 11.46 6.52
C PRO A 232 23.66 10.53 5.30
N PRO A 233 22.54 10.00 4.77
CA PRO A 233 22.62 8.95 3.77
C PRO A 233 23.08 9.55 2.44
N SER A 234 24.12 8.99 1.85
CA SER A 234 24.59 9.44 0.54
C SER A 234 23.68 8.92 -0.58
N TYR A 235 23.75 9.54 -1.76
CA TYR A 235 23.08 9.02 -2.96
C TYR A 235 23.46 7.56 -3.26
N TYR A 236 24.72 7.18 -3.00
CA TYR A 236 25.23 5.82 -3.23
C TYR A 236 24.59 4.78 -2.32
N ASP A 237 24.04 5.19 -1.18
CA ASP A 237 23.32 4.29 -0.28
C ASP A 237 21.95 3.87 -0.82
N PHE A 238 21.43 4.59 -1.83
CA PHE A 238 20.15 4.33 -2.49
C PHE A 238 20.28 3.79 -3.92
N LEU A 239 21.50 3.73 -4.46
CA LEU A 239 21.72 3.04 -5.73
C LEU A 239 21.24 1.60 -5.60
N PRO A 240 20.77 0.97 -6.70
CA PRO A 240 20.32 -0.41 -6.69
C PRO A 240 21.46 -1.33 -6.25
N GLN A 241 21.57 -1.54 -4.94
CA GLN A 241 22.40 -2.56 -4.35
C GLN A 241 21.73 -3.90 -4.62
N ALA A 242 22.53 -4.97 -4.64
CA ALA A 242 21.97 -6.31 -4.70
C ALA A 242 20.85 -6.48 -3.64
N PRO A 243 19.80 -7.27 -3.93
CA PRO A 243 18.69 -7.46 -3.01
C PRO A 243 19.15 -7.68 -1.57
N PHE A 244 18.50 -7.08 -0.58
CA PHE A 244 18.85 -7.16 0.84
C PHE A 244 19.19 -8.59 1.26
N LEU A 245 18.31 -9.54 0.95
CA LEU A 245 18.52 -10.95 1.30
C LEU A 245 19.75 -11.54 0.61
N LEU A 246 19.96 -11.20 -0.67
CA LEU A 246 21.11 -11.69 -1.43
C LEU A 246 22.42 -11.08 -0.91
N SER A 247 22.40 -9.79 -0.56
CA SER A 247 23.53 -9.07 0.03
C SER A 247 23.87 -9.58 1.42
N LEU A 248 22.85 -9.91 2.22
CA LEU A 248 23.00 -10.52 3.53
C LEU A 248 23.64 -11.91 3.42
N VAL A 249 23.14 -12.77 2.51
CA VAL A 249 23.68 -14.12 2.28
C VAL A 249 25.11 -14.07 1.74
N ARG A 250 25.44 -13.09 0.90
CA ARG A 250 26.80 -12.91 0.35
C ARG A 250 27.77 -12.28 1.35
N GLY A 251 27.31 -11.81 2.50
CA GLY A 251 28.16 -11.10 3.48
C GLY A 251 28.62 -9.72 3.00
N ASN A 252 27.97 -9.15 1.98
CA ASN A 252 28.35 -7.86 1.38
C ASN A 252 27.60 -6.67 1.99
N LEU A 253 26.91 -6.88 3.11
CA LEU A 253 26.04 -5.88 3.71
C LEU A 253 26.73 -5.20 4.90
N SER A 254 27.07 -3.93 4.76
CA SER A 254 27.65 -3.16 5.87
C SER A 254 26.61 -2.92 6.96
N LEU A 255 27.06 -2.80 8.22
CA LEU A 255 26.18 -2.42 9.34
C LEU A 255 25.49 -1.08 9.07
N HIS A 256 26.20 -0.13 8.44
CA HIS A 256 25.64 1.15 8.03
C HIS A 256 24.43 0.98 7.09
N ALA A 257 24.55 0.13 6.06
CA ALA A 257 23.45 -0.13 5.12
C ALA A 257 22.24 -0.80 5.82
N VAL A 258 22.47 -1.72 6.75
CA VAL A 258 21.38 -2.33 7.54
C VAL A 258 20.63 -1.28 8.36
N LEU A 259 21.37 -0.47 9.13
CA LEU A 259 20.77 0.54 10.00
C LEU A 259 20.04 1.62 9.21
N LEU A 260 20.58 2.03 8.06
CA LEU A 260 19.91 2.96 7.17
C LEU A 260 18.59 2.40 6.62
N ARG A 261 18.57 1.13 6.21
CA ARG A 261 17.32 0.48 5.75
C ARG A 261 16.29 0.37 6.87
N ILE A 262 16.72 0.07 8.10
CA ILE A 262 15.85 0.08 9.27
C ILE A 262 15.30 1.48 9.54
N GLU A 263 16.12 2.54 9.45
CA GLU A 263 15.68 3.93 9.54
C GLU A 263 14.59 4.19 8.49
N ILE A 264 14.88 3.94 7.20
CA ILE A 264 13.94 4.21 6.10
C ILE A 264 12.62 3.47 6.30
N VAL A 265 12.66 2.18 6.61
CA VAL A 265 11.47 1.37 6.89
C VAL A 265 10.71 1.93 8.09
N GLY A 266 11.41 2.18 9.20
CA GLY A 266 10.83 2.70 10.44
C GLY A 266 10.14 4.04 10.22
N THR A 267 10.83 4.99 9.60
CA THR A 267 10.29 6.31 9.25
C THR A 267 9.09 6.19 8.32
N SER A 268 9.17 5.34 7.28
CA SER A 268 8.11 5.17 6.28
C SER A 268 6.85 4.49 6.83
N LEU A 269 6.97 3.69 7.89
CA LEU A 269 5.83 3.04 8.53
C LEU A 269 5.30 3.87 9.70
N ILE A 270 6.17 4.32 10.59
CA ILE A 270 5.79 4.98 11.85
C ILE A 270 5.25 6.38 11.59
N MET A 271 5.92 7.20 10.76
CA MET A 271 5.49 8.59 10.57
C MET A 271 4.11 8.70 9.93
N PRO A 272 3.82 8.03 8.79
CA PRO A 272 2.46 8.04 8.24
C PRO A 272 1.44 7.48 9.23
N SER A 273 1.79 6.42 9.99
CA SER A 273 0.90 5.86 11.00
C SER A 273 0.53 6.86 12.09
N LEU A 274 1.50 7.61 12.61
CA LEU A 274 1.25 8.64 13.62
C LEU A 274 0.37 9.77 13.07
N ALA A 275 0.66 10.26 11.85
CA ALA A 275 -0.13 11.31 11.21
C ALA A 275 -1.58 10.86 10.99
N LEU A 276 -1.77 9.66 10.46
CA LEU A 276 -3.10 9.10 10.17
C LEU A 276 -3.87 8.75 11.44
N CYS A 277 -3.21 8.17 12.45
CA CYS A 277 -3.83 7.94 13.76
C CYS A 277 -4.25 9.25 14.42
N SER A 278 -3.41 10.27 14.34
CA SER A 278 -3.73 11.60 14.88
C SER A 278 -4.99 12.16 14.21
N ALA A 279 -5.02 12.17 12.88
CA ALA A 279 -6.18 12.64 12.12
C ALA A 279 -7.44 11.83 12.45
N HIS A 280 -7.32 10.50 12.50
CA HIS A 280 -8.43 9.62 12.88
C HIS A 280 -8.95 9.87 14.29
N ASN A 281 -8.07 10.04 15.29
CA ASN A 281 -8.48 10.31 16.66
C ASN A 281 -9.09 11.71 16.83
N LEU A 282 -8.57 12.71 16.10
CA LEU A 282 -9.15 14.04 16.07
C LEU A 282 -10.56 14.01 15.44
N SER A 283 -10.72 13.29 14.33
CA SER A 283 -12.02 13.09 13.72
C SER A 283 -13.01 12.36 14.64
N ALA A 284 -12.56 11.29 15.31
CA ALA A 284 -13.39 10.61 16.30
C ALA A 284 -13.82 11.57 17.42
N PHE A 285 -12.92 12.45 17.87
CA PHE A 285 -13.24 13.48 18.87
C PHE A 285 -14.28 14.50 18.37
N LEU A 286 -14.15 14.96 17.12
CA LEU A 286 -15.03 16.00 16.55
C LEU A 286 -16.41 15.46 16.13
N PHE A 287 -16.46 14.22 15.64
CA PHE A 287 -17.64 13.67 14.97
C PHE A 287 -18.25 12.44 15.68
N GLY A 288 -17.61 11.87 16.70
CA GLY A 288 -18.23 10.81 17.49
C GLY A 288 -19.28 11.36 18.47
N GLY A 289 -20.39 10.63 18.61
CA GLY A 289 -21.46 10.86 19.59
C GLY A 289 -21.10 10.53 21.05
N ASP A 290 -21.79 9.57 21.66
CA ASP A 290 -21.63 9.15 23.06
C ASP A 290 -20.76 7.88 23.22
N VAL A 291 -20.14 7.73 24.41
CA VAL A 291 -19.08 6.75 24.75
C VAL A 291 -19.35 5.33 24.27
N ASP A 292 -20.55 4.82 24.52
CA ASP A 292 -20.88 3.39 24.42
C ASP A 292 -21.15 2.94 22.98
N GLU A 293 -21.68 3.83 22.14
CA GLU A 293 -21.88 3.56 20.70
C GLU A 293 -20.60 3.87 19.92
N ASP A 294 -19.90 4.96 20.25
CA ASP A 294 -18.76 5.44 19.46
C ASP A 294 -17.51 4.57 19.53
N ALA A 295 -17.26 3.89 20.65
CA ALA A 295 -16.11 3.01 20.76
C ALA A 295 -16.18 1.84 19.75
N VAL A 296 -17.39 1.45 19.35
CA VAL A 296 -17.64 0.43 18.32
C VAL A 296 -17.52 1.03 16.92
N HIS A 297 -18.02 2.25 16.72
CA HIS A 297 -18.05 2.92 15.41
C HIS A 297 -16.71 3.55 14.97
N TRP A 298 -15.80 3.81 15.91
CA TRP A 298 -14.48 4.37 15.63
C TRP A 298 -13.34 3.41 16.00
N PRO A 299 -13.25 2.23 15.34
CA PRO A 299 -12.20 1.26 15.63
C PRO A 299 -10.82 1.86 15.33
N GLY A 300 -9.80 1.39 16.05
CA GLY A 300 -8.42 1.82 15.80
C GLY A 300 -8.01 1.55 14.35
N LEU A 301 -7.34 2.53 13.74
CA LEU A 301 -6.88 2.46 12.34
C LEU A 301 -5.86 1.34 12.09
N TYR A 302 -5.08 1.01 13.13
CA TYR A 302 -4.10 -0.07 13.13
C TYR A 302 -4.43 -1.10 14.21
N GLY A 303 -4.12 -2.36 13.94
CA GLY A 303 -4.23 -3.44 14.92
C GLY A 303 -2.93 -3.75 15.63
N SER A 304 -2.79 -4.98 16.08
CA SER A 304 -1.63 -5.43 16.86
C SER A 304 -0.48 -5.85 15.96
N ILE A 305 0.73 -5.36 16.26
CA ILE A 305 1.95 -5.84 15.58
C ILE A 305 2.21 -7.32 15.88
N ALA A 306 1.72 -7.81 17.02
CA ALA A 306 1.80 -9.21 17.41
C ALA A 306 0.98 -10.14 16.51
N ASP A 307 0.18 -9.59 15.58
CA ASP A 307 -0.55 -10.33 14.57
C ASP A 307 0.09 -10.28 13.17
N ALA A 308 1.18 -9.55 12.99
CA ALA A 308 1.71 -9.21 11.67
C ALA A 308 2.87 -10.11 11.20
N TRP A 309 2.78 -11.42 11.45
CA TRP A 309 3.82 -12.39 11.07
C TRP A 309 3.68 -12.94 9.64
N THR A 310 2.78 -12.42 8.80
CA THR A 310 2.80 -12.68 7.36
C THR A 310 2.40 -11.40 6.65
N LEU A 311 2.70 -11.24 5.36
CA LEU A 311 2.29 -10.05 4.61
C LEU A 311 0.76 -9.97 4.50
N GLY A 312 0.10 -11.11 4.29
CA GLY A 312 -1.37 -11.18 4.34
C GLY A 312 -1.91 -10.70 5.68
N ARG A 313 -1.32 -11.11 6.80
CA ARG A 313 -1.72 -10.65 8.14
C ARG A 313 -1.37 -9.19 8.42
N TRP A 314 -0.23 -8.71 7.94
CA TRP A 314 0.16 -7.32 8.02
C TRP A 314 -0.95 -6.42 7.49
N TYR A 315 -1.43 -6.62 6.26
CA TYR A 315 -2.49 -5.80 5.67
C TYR A 315 -3.90 -6.12 6.18
N SER A 316 -4.13 -7.32 6.71
CA SER A 316 -5.47 -7.71 7.17
C SER A 316 -5.76 -7.40 8.64
N HIS A 317 -4.73 -7.37 9.48
CA HIS A 317 -4.85 -7.23 10.94
C HIS A 317 -4.11 -6.02 11.49
N LEU A 318 -2.98 -5.60 10.90
CA LEU A 318 -2.18 -4.49 11.42
C LEU A 318 -2.42 -3.18 10.66
N TRP A 319 -2.19 -3.18 9.35
CA TRP A 319 -2.08 -1.98 8.51
C TRP A 319 -3.41 -1.59 7.89
N HIS A 320 -3.88 -0.37 8.18
CA HIS A 320 -5.14 0.21 7.69
C HIS A 320 -6.34 -0.75 7.68
N THR A 321 -6.69 -1.31 8.84
CA THR A 321 -7.80 -2.27 8.97
C THR A 321 -9.13 -1.70 8.44
N LEU A 322 -9.33 -0.39 8.60
CA LEU A 322 -10.49 0.33 8.09
C LEU A 322 -10.48 0.48 6.56
N MET A 323 -9.32 0.80 5.95
CA MET A 323 -9.18 0.88 4.48
C MET A 323 -9.38 -0.45 3.82
N ARG A 324 -8.95 -1.54 4.47
CA ARG A 324 -9.18 -2.87 3.92
C ARG A 324 -10.66 -3.12 3.68
N ARG A 325 -11.54 -2.75 4.62
CA ARG A 325 -13.00 -2.88 4.41
C ARG A 325 -13.47 -2.00 3.26
N ALA A 326 -12.99 -0.76 3.22
CA ALA A 326 -13.28 0.20 2.16
C ALA A 326 -12.96 -0.31 0.76
N PHE A 327 -11.80 -0.92 0.59
CA PHE A 327 -11.35 -1.38 -0.71
C PHE A 327 -11.90 -2.76 -1.07
N THR A 328 -12.02 -3.68 -0.11
CA THR A 328 -12.45 -5.05 -0.41
C THR A 328 -13.95 -5.21 -0.64
N LEU A 329 -14.79 -4.36 -0.05
CA LEU A 329 -16.25 -4.42 -0.25
C LEU A 329 -16.67 -4.20 -1.72
N PRO A 330 -16.30 -3.09 -2.39
CA PRO A 330 -16.65 -2.89 -3.80
C PRO A 330 -16.04 -3.98 -4.70
N CYS A 331 -14.81 -4.42 -4.41
CA CYS A 331 -14.19 -5.53 -5.15
C CYS A 331 -14.96 -6.85 -5.01
N ARG A 332 -15.50 -7.14 -3.82
CA ARG A 332 -16.36 -8.32 -3.59
C ARG A 332 -17.63 -8.28 -4.41
N LEU A 333 -18.28 -7.12 -4.49
CA LEU A 333 -19.48 -6.92 -5.30
C LEU A 333 -19.17 -7.09 -6.78
N ALA A 334 -18.08 -6.48 -7.27
CA ALA A 334 -17.63 -6.64 -8.66
C ALA A 334 -17.32 -8.11 -9.00
N VAL A 335 -16.59 -8.81 -8.12
CA VAL A 335 -16.29 -10.24 -8.33
C VAL A 335 -17.55 -11.10 -8.27
N ARG A 336 -18.53 -10.77 -7.41
CA ARG A 336 -19.84 -11.44 -7.37
C ARG A 336 -20.61 -11.25 -8.67
N GLN A 337 -20.53 -10.08 -9.30
CA GLN A 337 -21.15 -9.83 -10.60
C GLN A 337 -20.47 -10.62 -11.73
N ILE A 338 -19.15 -10.71 -11.71
CA ILE A 338 -18.37 -11.38 -12.78
C ILE A 338 -18.41 -12.92 -12.65
N LEU A 339 -18.28 -13.45 -11.43
CA LEU A 339 -18.13 -14.89 -11.16
C LEU A 339 -19.37 -15.51 -10.49
N GLY A 340 -20.47 -14.76 -10.35
CA GLY A 340 -21.69 -15.18 -9.68
C GLY A 340 -21.61 -15.16 -8.15
N GLU A 341 -22.70 -15.59 -7.50
CA GLU A 341 -22.90 -15.52 -6.04
C GLU A 341 -21.74 -16.14 -5.22
N ASN A 342 -21.23 -17.26 -5.71
CA ASN A 342 -20.14 -18.00 -5.05
C ASN A 342 -18.75 -17.52 -5.47
N GLY A 343 -18.65 -16.62 -6.45
CA GLY A 343 -17.41 -16.07 -6.98
C GLY A 343 -16.42 -15.64 -5.90
N PRO A 344 -16.80 -14.72 -4.98
CA PRO A 344 -15.93 -14.26 -3.89
C PRO A 344 -15.42 -15.35 -2.94
N ARG A 345 -16.04 -16.53 -2.93
CA ARG A 345 -15.65 -17.66 -2.06
C ARG A 345 -14.59 -18.55 -2.69
N THR A 346 -14.48 -18.55 -4.02
CA THR A 346 -13.47 -19.30 -4.78
C THR A 346 -12.07 -18.71 -4.59
N ASP A 347 -11.03 -19.52 -4.79
CA ASP A 347 -9.63 -19.05 -4.69
C ASP A 347 -9.34 -17.96 -5.73
N LEU A 348 -9.85 -18.11 -6.96
CA LEU A 348 -9.76 -17.09 -8.00
C LEU A 348 -10.45 -15.79 -7.56
N GLY A 349 -11.67 -15.86 -7.04
CA GLY A 349 -12.39 -14.67 -6.58
C GLY A 349 -11.67 -13.95 -5.44
N ARG A 350 -11.07 -14.69 -4.50
CA ARG A 350 -10.23 -14.10 -3.43
C ARG A 350 -8.99 -13.41 -3.99
N ALA A 351 -8.31 -14.04 -4.95
CA ALA A 351 -7.16 -13.44 -5.62
C ALA A 351 -7.54 -12.15 -6.36
N LEU A 352 -8.65 -12.15 -7.11
CA LEU A 352 -9.16 -10.97 -7.80
C LEU A 352 -9.52 -9.84 -6.83
N ILE A 353 -10.15 -10.16 -5.69
CA ILE A 353 -10.46 -9.16 -4.65
C ILE A 353 -9.18 -8.55 -4.10
N VAL A 354 -8.14 -9.36 -3.83
CA VAL A 354 -6.84 -8.87 -3.33
C VAL A 354 -6.20 -7.94 -4.36
N ILE A 355 -6.06 -8.38 -5.61
CA ILE A 355 -5.46 -7.55 -6.68
C ILE A 355 -6.23 -6.25 -6.88
N ALA A 356 -7.56 -6.31 -6.96
CA ALA A 356 -8.39 -5.13 -7.17
C ALA A 356 -8.31 -4.16 -5.97
N ALA A 357 -8.34 -4.65 -4.74
CA ALA A 357 -8.23 -3.80 -3.55
C ALA A 357 -6.87 -3.09 -3.49
N PHE A 358 -5.78 -3.80 -3.80
CA PHE A 358 -4.46 -3.19 -3.91
C PHE A 358 -4.35 -2.25 -5.12
N GLY A 359 -5.02 -2.54 -6.23
CA GLY A 359 -5.10 -1.65 -7.39
C GLY A 359 -5.77 -0.32 -7.02
N ILE A 360 -6.90 -0.34 -6.30
CA ILE A 360 -7.56 0.88 -5.79
C ILE A 360 -6.60 1.68 -4.91
N SER A 361 -5.92 1.01 -3.98
CA SER A 361 -4.90 1.64 -3.12
C SER A 361 -3.77 2.27 -3.95
N GLY A 362 -3.24 1.53 -4.92
CA GLY A 362 -2.15 2.00 -5.79
C GLY A 362 -2.53 3.20 -6.64
N VAL A 363 -3.76 3.24 -7.17
CA VAL A 363 -4.29 4.41 -7.89
C VAL A 363 -4.37 5.62 -6.95
N MET A 364 -4.93 5.45 -5.75
CA MET A 364 -5.02 6.52 -4.76
C MET A 364 -3.63 7.08 -4.41
N HIS A 365 -2.65 6.22 -4.15
CA HIS A 365 -1.26 6.62 -3.89
C HIS A 365 -0.59 7.26 -5.10
N THR A 366 -0.87 6.80 -6.32
CA THR A 366 -0.38 7.41 -7.56
C THR A 366 -0.91 8.83 -7.69
N LEU A 367 -2.19 9.06 -7.39
CA LEU A 367 -2.83 10.38 -7.49
C LEU A 367 -2.32 11.36 -6.42
N THR A 368 -2.07 10.88 -5.19
CA THR A 368 -1.55 11.74 -4.11
C THR A 368 -0.06 12.02 -4.22
N SER A 369 0.72 11.08 -4.79
CA SER A 369 2.15 11.27 -5.06
C SER A 369 2.42 12.04 -6.37
N TRP A 370 1.41 12.18 -7.24
CA TRP A 370 1.55 12.87 -8.50
C TRP A 370 1.91 14.34 -8.27
N SER A 371 3.08 14.71 -8.79
CA SER A 371 3.58 16.07 -8.82
C SER A 371 3.98 16.39 -10.25
N PRO A 372 3.62 17.57 -10.79
CA PRO A 372 4.18 18.04 -12.05
C PRO A 372 5.70 18.20 -11.93
N GLY A 373 6.42 17.98 -13.04
CA GLY A 373 7.87 18.10 -13.13
C GLY A 373 8.57 16.87 -13.72
N PRO A 374 9.92 16.82 -13.69
CA PRO A 374 10.70 15.73 -14.29
C PRO A 374 10.45 14.35 -13.65
N CYS A 375 9.81 14.33 -12.48
CA CYS A 375 9.44 13.11 -11.75
C CYS A 375 7.96 12.73 -11.90
N ALA A 376 7.18 13.43 -12.74
CA ALA A 376 5.75 13.15 -12.90
C ALA A 376 5.50 11.70 -13.36
N ASN A 377 6.35 11.19 -14.25
CA ASN A 377 6.31 9.81 -14.73
C ASN A 377 6.80 8.78 -13.71
N MET A 378 7.11 9.17 -12.46
CA MET A 378 7.49 8.22 -11.41
C MET A 378 6.31 7.81 -10.52
N SER A 379 5.18 8.53 -10.56
CA SER A 379 4.04 8.20 -9.70
C SER A 379 3.40 6.85 -10.05
N TRP A 380 3.46 6.40 -11.31
CA TRP A 380 2.90 5.10 -11.70
C TRP A 380 3.59 3.90 -11.02
N TYR A 381 4.83 4.06 -10.54
CA TYR A 381 5.50 3.00 -9.78
C TYR A 381 4.77 2.67 -8.48
N GLU A 382 4.04 3.62 -7.90
CA GLU A 382 3.15 3.36 -6.76
C GLU A 382 2.05 2.36 -7.11
N LEU A 383 1.46 2.46 -8.31
CA LEU A 383 0.45 1.50 -8.76
C LEU A 383 1.05 0.10 -8.94
N ILE A 384 2.18 -0.02 -9.64
CA ILE A 384 2.86 -1.31 -9.82
C ILE A 384 3.17 -1.94 -8.47
N TYR A 385 3.70 -1.13 -7.55
CA TYR A 385 4.08 -1.58 -6.23
C TYR A 385 2.91 -2.22 -5.51
N HIS A 386 1.79 -1.51 -5.40
CA HIS A 386 0.63 -2.02 -4.70
C HIS A 386 0.10 -3.29 -5.38
N LEU A 387 0.08 -3.34 -6.71
CA LEU A 387 -0.29 -4.56 -7.44
C LEU A 387 0.67 -5.73 -7.14
N ALA A 388 1.98 -5.47 -7.10
CA ALA A 388 2.99 -6.45 -6.74
C ALA A 388 2.79 -6.98 -5.31
N MET A 389 2.40 -6.12 -4.36
CA MET A 389 2.03 -6.54 -3.00
C MET A 389 0.85 -7.52 -3.01
N GLY A 390 -0.17 -7.24 -3.82
CA GLY A 390 -1.29 -8.16 -4.01
C GLY A 390 -0.84 -9.53 -4.53
N VAL A 391 0.04 -9.55 -5.54
CA VAL A 391 0.61 -10.80 -6.10
C VAL A 391 1.40 -11.57 -5.04
N VAL A 392 2.27 -10.89 -4.29
CA VAL A 392 3.11 -11.53 -3.27
C VAL A 392 2.26 -12.15 -2.17
N ILE A 393 1.18 -11.47 -1.74
CA ILE A 393 0.24 -12.04 -0.76
C ILE A 393 -0.47 -13.27 -1.32
N ILE A 394 -0.82 -13.29 -2.61
CA ILE A 394 -1.41 -14.47 -3.26
C ILE A 394 -0.41 -15.63 -3.27
N LEU A 395 0.85 -15.36 -3.60
CA LEU A 395 1.92 -16.37 -3.58
C LEU A 395 2.21 -16.89 -2.17
N GLU A 396 2.24 -16.01 -1.17
CA GLU A 396 2.36 -16.37 0.26
C GLU A 396 1.22 -17.30 0.67
N ASN A 397 -0.04 -16.94 0.35
CA ASN A 397 -1.20 -17.78 0.64
C ASN A 397 -1.13 -19.14 -0.06
N LEU A 398 -0.68 -19.17 -1.32
CA LEU A 398 -0.48 -20.41 -2.07
C LEU A 398 0.57 -21.29 -1.40
N ALA A 399 1.72 -20.73 -1.01
CA ALA A 399 2.78 -21.45 -0.32
C ALA A 399 2.31 -22.03 1.02
N VAL A 400 1.61 -21.24 1.83
CA VAL A 400 1.02 -21.68 3.11
C VAL A 400 0.00 -22.80 2.89
N ASN A 401 -0.84 -22.70 1.85
CA ASN A 401 -1.83 -23.72 1.52
C ASN A 401 -1.16 -25.02 1.07
N LEU A 402 -0.17 -24.96 0.19
CA LEU A 402 0.59 -26.13 -0.28
C LEU A 402 1.31 -26.82 0.88
N TYR A 403 1.98 -26.05 1.74
CA TYR A 403 2.64 -26.57 2.94
C TYR A 403 1.63 -27.26 3.87
N THR A 404 0.49 -26.61 4.13
CA THR A 404 -0.55 -27.16 5.01
C THR A 404 -1.11 -28.47 4.45
N GLN A 405 -1.37 -28.54 3.14
CA GLN A 405 -1.85 -29.76 2.49
C GLN A 405 -0.83 -30.89 2.54
N TRP A 406 0.44 -30.60 2.19
CA TRP A 406 1.52 -31.57 2.28
C TRP A 406 1.66 -32.11 3.70
N ARG A 407 1.70 -31.22 4.68
CA ARG A 407 1.87 -31.57 6.09
C ARG A 407 0.68 -32.38 6.63
N MET A 408 -0.55 -32.04 6.25
CA MET A 408 -1.73 -32.81 6.63
C MET A 408 -1.66 -34.25 6.11
N LYS A 409 -1.15 -34.46 4.88
CA LYS A 409 -0.91 -35.80 4.32
C LYS A 409 0.19 -36.53 5.08
N SER A 410 1.34 -35.90 5.32
CA SER A 410 2.51 -36.54 5.95
C SER A 410 2.32 -36.88 7.44
N THR A 411 1.49 -36.11 8.17
CA THR A 411 1.29 -36.29 9.61
C THR A 411 0.01 -37.04 9.97
N GLY A 412 -0.74 -37.54 8.98
CA GLY A 412 -2.04 -38.18 9.22
C GLY A 412 -3.07 -37.21 9.83
N GLY A 413 -2.98 -35.92 9.48
CA GLY A 413 -3.90 -34.90 9.94
C GLY A 413 -3.74 -34.42 11.39
N LYS A 414 -2.64 -34.77 12.08
CA LYS A 414 -2.34 -34.26 13.44
C LYS A 414 -2.29 -32.73 13.40
N ALA A 415 -2.85 -32.02 14.38
CA ALA A 415 -2.73 -30.55 14.47
C ALA A 415 -1.27 -30.11 14.73
N LEU A 416 -0.90 -28.86 14.41
CA LEU A 416 0.42 -28.32 14.78
C LEU A 416 0.51 -28.20 16.31
N SER A 417 1.63 -28.65 16.86
CA SER A 417 1.95 -28.41 18.26
C SER A 417 2.09 -26.90 18.53
N ARG A 418 1.90 -26.49 19.78
CA ARG A 418 2.08 -25.08 20.18
C ARG A 418 3.50 -24.58 19.89
N THR A 419 4.51 -25.44 20.02
CA THR A 419 5.90 -25.11 19.74
C THR A 419 6.11 -24.85 18.25
N GLU A 420 5.62 -25.74 17.38
CA GLU A 420 5.69 -25.55 15.93
C GLU A 420 4.99 -24.24 15.51
N LEU A 421 3.83 -23.94 16.07
CA LEU A 421 3.12 -22.67 15.79
C LEU A 421 3.96 -21.44 16.17
N ARG A 422 4.66 -21.47 17.31
CA ARG A 422 5.56 -20.37 17.71
C ARG A 422 6.73 -20.22 16.74
N VAL A 423 7.34 -21.33 16.34
CA VAL A 423 8.43 -21.34 15.36
C VAL A 423 7.98 -20.75 14.03
N TRP A 424 6.81 -21.16 13.52
CA TRP A 424 6.22 -20.59 12.30
C TRP A 424 5.94 -19.10 12.41
N ARG A 425 5.52 -18.61 13.58
CA ARG A 425 5.37 -17.16 13.81
C ARG A 425 6.69 -16.43 13.74
N VAL A 426 7.77 -16.97 14.33
CA VAL A 426 9.11 -16.36 14.24
C VAL A 426 9.57 -16.28 12.78
N PHE A 427 9.48 -17.38 12.03
CA PHE A 427 9.78 -17.37 10.60
C PHE A 427 8.95 -16.36 9.82
N GLY A 428 7.66 -16.27 10.15
CA GLY A 428 6.77 -15.31 9.55
C GLY A 428 7.16 -13.84 9.83
N TYR A 429 7.57 -13.52 11.05
CA TYR A 429 8.09 -12.18 11.38
C TYR A 429 9.38 -11.87 10.62
N LEU A 430 10.30 -12.84 10.54
CA LEU A 430 11.53 -12.67 9.77
C LEU A 430 11.24 -12.44 8.28
N TRP A 431 10.32 -13.22 7.71
CA TRP A 431 9.83 -13.04 6.34
C TRP A 431 9.26 -11.64 6.13
N THR A 432 8.32 -11.23 6.98
CA THR A 432 7.67 -9.91 6.89
C THR A 432 8.68 -8.78 7.03
N ALA A 433 9.58 -8.83 8.02
CA ALA A 433 10.62 -7.83 8.22
C ALA A 433 11.61 -7.77 7.04
N SER A 434 12.04 -8.93 6.53
CA SER A 434 12.93 -9.01 5.37
C SER A 434 12.28 -8.39 4.13
N TRP A 435 10.99 -8.61 3.93
CA TRP A 435 10.24 -8.01 2.84
C TRP A 435 10.25 -6.49 2.92
N TRP A 436 9.96 -5.91 4.09
CA TRP A 436 10.00 -4.45 4.25
C TRP A 436 11.42 -3.88 4.04
N LEU A 437 12.46 -4.55 4.56
CA LEU A 437 13.86 -4.14 4.36
C LEU A 437 14.33 -4.25 2.91
N GLU A 438 13.81 -5.23 2.17
CA GLU A 438 14.04 -5.39 0.74
C GLU A 438 13.34 -4.27 -0.04
N VAL A 439 12.02 -4.16 0.16
CA VAL A 439 11.15 -3.36 -0.69
C VAL A 439 11.28 -1.86 -0.41
N PHE A 440 11.27 -1.45 0.86
CA PHE A 440 11.45 -0.03 1.23
C PHE A 440 12.93 0.34 1.33
N GLY A 441 13.76 -0.58 1.83
CA GLY A 441 15.17 -0.30 2.05
C GLY A 441 16.03 -0.29 0.79
N ALA A 442 15.69 -1.05 -0.26
CA ALA A 442 16.48 -1.08 -1.50
C ALA A 442 16.11 0.02 -2.51
N GLY A 443 15.24 0.97 -2.14
CA GLY A 443 14.85 2.08 -3.03
C GLY A 443 13.99 1.66 -4.23
N VAL A 444 13.63 0.37 -4.36
CA VAL A 444 12.79 -0.17 -5.45
C VAL A 444 11.45 0.57 -5.55
N LEU A 445 10.94 1.08 -4.43
CA LEU A 445 9.67 1.79 -4.34
C LEU A 445 9.72 3.30 -4.34
N PHE A 446 10.91 3.86 -4.14
CA PHE A 446 11.06 5.30 -4.13
C PHE A 446 11.90 5.84 -5.29
N PRO A 447 11.72 5.38 -6.56
CA PRO A 447 12.25 6.08 -7.71
C PRO A 447 11.87 7.57 -7.68
N TRP A 448 10.71 7.91 -7.12
CA TRP A 448 10.29 9.29 -6.97
C TRP A 448 11.09 10.06 -5.90
N VAL A 449 11.48 9.44 -4.78
CA VAL A 449 12.36 10.09 -3.78
C VAL A 449 13.74 10.29 -4.38
N ILE A 450 14.28 9.27 -5.06
CA ILE A 450 15.58 9.38 -5.75
C ILE A 450 15.49 10.49 -6.80
N CYS A 451 14.43 10.50 -7.61
CA CYS A 451 14.19 11.54 -8.60
C CYS A 451 14.06 12.93 -7.98
N ARG A 452 13.34 13.08 -6.86
CA ARG A 452 13.22 14.35 -6.14
C ARG A 452 14.53 14.79 -5.51
N ALA A 453 15.31 13.86 -4.97
CA ALA A 453 16.63 14.14 -4.43
C ALA A 453 17.60 14.61 -5.53
N GLU A 454 17.61 13.94 -6.69
CA GLU A 454 18.39 14.34 -7.86
C GLU A 454 17.97 15.70 -8.41
N ALA A 455 16.66 15.93 -8.52
CA ALA A 455 16.12 17.23 -8.96
C ALA A 455 16.49 18.34 -7.97
N ALA A 456 16.38 18.09 -6.66
CA ALA A 456 16.75 19.05 -5.61
C ALA A 456 18.26 19.35 -5.57
N ALA A 457 19.08 18.35 -5.89
CA ALA A 457 20.53 18.51 -6.00
C ALA A 457 20.98 19.20 -7.29
N GLY A 458 20.05 19.53 -8.21
CA GLY A 458 20.39 20.11 -9.52
C GLY A 458 21.20 19.16 -10.40
N MET A 459 21.15 17.85 -10.13
CA MET A 459 21.98 16.84 -10.79
C MET A 459 21.40 16.34 -12.12
N ARG A 460 20.41 17.02 -12.70
CA ARG A 460 19.87 16.67 -14.03
C ARG A 460 20.03 17.82 -15.02
N ASN A 461 20.89 17.59 -16.00
CA ASN A 461 20.81 18.15 -17.35
C ASN A 461 19.91 17.26 -18.20
#